data_AF-A0A917AX00-F1
#
_entry.id   AF-A0A917AX00-F1
#
_cell.length_a   1.000
_cell.length_b   1.000
_cell.length_c   1.000
_cell.angle_alpha   90.00
_cell.angle_beta   90.00
_cell.angle_gamma   90.00
#
_symmetry.space_group_name_H-M   'P 1'
#
loop_
_entity.id
_entity.type
_entity.pdbx_description
1 polymer ?
#
loop_
_entity_poly.entity_id
_entity_poly.type
_entity_poly.pdbx_seq_one_letter_code
_entity_poly.pdbx_strand_id
1 'polypeptide(L)'
;MGRHPRTPIPSGNYINAQMWYSKNANTGGDGHTRITQHMRDAESLFLSCDRTFTIRNVWAYPSGADSYATSDTQLVAENIDVGTNFSQDAVDVYTKMKGYFPEINVLVCFVEGNRFVENGQPSTYIGYTHQLEIGGDNSNYLILVSESADPPTLAHELGHVLNFSNKNGSANDPNPFPNDPIHNADSDNLMYPNIGGTNITPQQCNQFFDSKIIL
;
A
#
# COMPACT_ATOMS: atom_id res chain seq x y z
N MET A 1 13.53 -1.23 26.59
CA MET A 1 12.28 -1.30 25.80
C MET A 1 12.20 -2.69 25.21
N GLY A 2 11.13 -3.44 25.49
CA GLY A 2 10.95 -4.78 24.92
C GLY A 2 10.80 -4.70 23.40
N ARG A 3 11.32 -5.69 22.67
CA ARG A 3 11.09 -5.78 21.22
C ARG A 3 9.59 -5.90 20.98
N HIS A 4 9.03 -5.06 20.10
CA HIS A 4 7.65 -5.24 19.64
C HIS A 4 7.50 -6.67 19.09
N PRO A 5 6.43 -7.41 19.40
CA PRO A 5 6.26 -8.76 18.87
C PRO A 5 6.14 -8.72 17.34
N ARG A 6 6.68 -9.74 16.67
CA ARG A 6 6.54 -9.89 15.21
C ARG A 6 5.54 -11.00 14.90
N THR A 7 4.76 -10.84 13.84
CA THR A 7 3.97 -11.94 13.29
C THR A 7 4.89 -13.04 12.73
N PRO A 8 4.44 -14.30 12.68
CA PRO A 8 5.19 -15.36 12.00
C PRO A 8 5.48 -15.00 10.53
N ILE A 9 6.56 -15.57 9.99
CA ILE A 9 6.86 -15.47 8.56
C ILE A 9 5.92 -16.44 7.81
N PRO A 10 5.15 -15.97 6.81
CA PRO A 10 4.31 -16.84 5.99
C PRO A 10 5.13 -17.84 5.17
N SER A 11 4.50 -18.93 4.73
CA SER A 11 5.05 -19.80 3.69
C SER A 11 4.71 -19.25 2.30
N GLY A 12 5.65 -19.34 1.35
CA GLY A 12 5.45 -18.83 -0.02
C GLY A 12 5.85 -17.36 -0.15
N ASN A 13 5.49 -16.72 -1.27
CA ASN A 13 5.87 -15.32 -1.52
C ASN A 13 5.16 -14.37 -0.55
N TYR A 14 5.90 -13.48 0.09
CA TYR A 14 5.32 -12.44 0.95
C TYR A 14 6.07 -11.12 0.86
N ILE A 15 5.41 -10.04 1.27
CA ILE A 15 6.06 -8.75 1.55
C ILE A 15 5.98 -8.44 3.04
N ASN A 16 7.01 -7.79 3.58
CA ASN A 16 6.91 -7.20 4.92
C ASN A 16 6.24 -5.82 4.80
N ALA A 17 5.01 -5.75 5.30
CA ALA A 17 4.24 -4.53 5.37
C ALA A 17 3.84 -4.22 6.81
N GLN A 18 3.40 -3.00 7.07
CA GLN A 18 2.70 -2.65 8.28
C GLN A 18 1.42 -1.91 7.91
N MET A 19 0.30 -2.32 8.48
CA MET A 19 -0.93 -1.54 8.40
C MET A 19 -0.95 -0.53 9.55
N TRP A 20 -1.29 0.70 9.23
CA TRP A 20 -1.46 1.79 10.18
C TRP A 20 -2.77 2.51 9.89
N TYR A 21 -3.43 3.03 10.93
CA TYR A 21 -4.63 3.84 10.75
C TYR A 21 -4.55 5.16 11.54
N SER A 22 -5.07 6.21 10.90
CA SER A 22 -5.22 7.55 11.47
C SER A 22 -6.20 7.55 12.63
N LYS A 23 -6.01 8.44 13.59
CA LYS A 23 -6.78 8.53 14.85
C LYS A 23 -8.30 8.39 14.67
N ASN A 24 -8.87 9.00 13.63
CA ASN A 24 -10.30 9.00 13.36
C ASN A 24 -10.68 8.31 12.03
N ALA A 25 -9.77 7.58 11.40
CA ALA A 25 -10.09 6.86 10.17
C ALA A 25 -11.16 5.79 10.44
N ASN A 26 -12.09 5.63 9.51
CA ASN A 26 -12.99 4.50 9.50
C ASN A 26 -12.20 3.19 9.28
N THR A 27 -12.02 2.42 10.35
CA THR A 27 -11.36 1.10 10.30
C THR A 27 -12.34 -0.06 10.11
N GLY A 28 -13.65 0.18 10.10
CA GLY A 28 -14.66 -0.86 10.16
C GLY A 28 -15.01 -1.32 11.59
N GLY A 29 -14.82 -0.44 12.58
CA GLY A 29 -15.14 -0.65 14.00
C GLY A 29 -14.06 -1.41 14.77
N ASP A 30 -14.41 -1.90 15.97
CA ASP A 30 -13.46 -2.54 16.90
C ASP A 30 -12.72 -3.74 16.32
N GLY A 31 -13.32 -4.44 15.35
CA GLY A 31 -12.72 -5.58 14.65
C GLY A 31 -11.96 -5.21 13.38
N HIS A 32 -11.76 -3.91 13.11
CA HIS A 32 -10.99 -3.39 11.98
C HIS A 32 -11.34 -4.05 10.63
N THR A 33 -12.65 -4.28 10.42
CA THR A 33 -13.15 -5.10 9.31
C THR A 33 -12.78 -4.52 7.95
N ARG A 34 -12.69 -3.19 7.85
CA ARG A 34 -12.32 -2.50 6.61
C ARG A 34 -10.87 -2.79 6.23
N ILE A 35 -9.95 -2.68 7.20
CA ILE A 35 -8.51 -2.97 7.00
C ILE A 35 -8.35 -4.43 6.59
N THR A 36 -8.98 -5.34 7.34
CA THR A 36 -8.96 -6.77 7.07
C THR A 36 -9.47 -7.09 5.67
N GLN A 37 -10.57 -6.47 5.24
CA GLN A 37 -11.15 -6.70 3.91
C GLN A 37 -10.22 -6.24 2.80
N HIS A 38 -9.63 -5.05 2.91
CA HIS A 38 -8.67 -4.53 1.92
C HIS A 38 -7.48 -5.47 1.76
N MET A 39 -6.91 -5.95 2.87
CA MET A 39 -5.79 -6.90 2.83
C MET A 39 -6.18 -8.21 2.14
N ARG A 40 -7.31 -8.81 2.54
CA ARG A 40 -7.77 -10.10 1.99
C ARG A 40 -8.08 -10.01 0.51
N ASP A 41 -8.75 -8.95 0.07
CA ASP A 41 -9.09 -8.78 -1.33
C ASP A 41 -7.85 -8.50 -2.17
N ALA A 42 -6.91 -7.70 -1.67
CA ALA A 42 -5.63 -7.50 -2.34
C ALA A 42 -4.87 -8.83 -2.51
N GLU A 43 -4.70 -9.60 -1.43
CA GLU A 43 -4.07 -10.93 -1.51
C GLU A 43 -4.80 -11.85 -2.50
N SER A 44 -6.14 -11.89 -2.45
CA SER A 44 -6.97 -12.71 -3.34
C SER A 44 -6.81 -12.35 -4.81
N LEU A 45 -6.62 -11.07 -5.15
CA LEU A 45 -6.40 -10.65 -6.53
C LEU A 45 -5.07 -11.17 -7.07
N PHE A 46 -4.00 -11.14 -6.26
CA PHE A 46 -2.70 -11.67 -6.67
C PHE A 46 -2.67 -13.20 -6.79
N LEU A 47 -3.63 -13.93 -6.19
CA LEU A 47 -3.79 -15.37 -6.43
C LEU A 47 -4.14 -15.70 -7.89
N SER A 48 -4.69 -14.75 -8.65
CA SER A 48 -4.94 -14.92 -10.09
C SER A 48 -3.67 -15.13 -10.92
N CYS A 49 -2.50 -14.86 -10.33
CA CYS A 49 -1.19 -15.10 -10.93
C CYS A 49 -0.68 -16.54 -10.78
N ASP A 50 -1.50 -17.49 -10.28
CA ASP A 50 -1.11 -18.87 -9.95
C ASP A 50 0.09 -18.94 -8.98
N ARG A 51 0.22 -17.93 -8.11
CA ARG A 51 1.27 -17.79 -7.11
C ARG A 51 0.64 -17.39 -5.79
N THR A 52 1.14 -17.94 -4.68
CA THR A 52 0.78 -17.44 -3.36
C THR A 52 1.35 -16.04 -3.18
N PHE A 53 0.59 -15.14 -2.55
CA PHE A 53 1.06 -13.83 -2.13
C PHE A 53 0.46 -13.51 -0.77
N THR A 54 1.29 -13.05 0.17
CA THR A 54 0.84 -12.65 1.51
C THR A 54 1.40 -11.30 1.90
N ILE A 55 0.53 -10.43 2.40
CA ILE A 55 0.88 -9.16 3.02
C ILE A 55 1.13 -9.44 4.50
N ARG A 56 2.39 -9.69 4.85
CA ARG A 56 2.75 -9.93 6.25
C ARG A 56 2.73 -8.60 7.00
N ASN A 57 1.66 -8.37 7.75
CA ASN A 57 1.60 -7.29 8.74
C ASN A 57 2.61 -7.58 9.86
N VAL A 58 3.72 -6.85 9.93
CA VAL A 58 4.89 -7.22 10.74
C VAL A 58 4.61 -7.18 12.23
N TRP A 59 3.91 -6.15 12.72
CA TRP A 59 3.60 -6.06 14.15
C TRP A 59 2.59 -7.14 14.55
N ALA A 60 2.88 -7.84 15.65
CA ALA A 60 1.92 -8.69 16.37
C ALA A 60 1.56 -8.07 17.72
N TYR A 61 0.27 -8.06 18.06
CA TYR A 61 -0.21 -7.68 19.38
C TYR A 61 -0.07 -8.86 20.36
N PRO A 62 0.36 -8.64 21.62
CA PRO A 62 0.57 -9.73 22.60
C PRO A 62 -0.68 -10.58 22.91
N SER A 63 -1.88 -10.03 22.71
CA SER A 63 -3.16 -10.73 22.89
C SER A 63 -4.31 -9.99 22.18
N GLY A 64 -4.64 -10.37 20.95
CA GLY A 64 -5.74 -9.76 20.19
C GLY A 64 -5.67 -10.10 18.69
N ALA A 65 -6.81 -10.06 18.00
CA ALA A 65 -6.92 -10.38 16.57
C ALA A 65 -6.36 -9.27 15.64
N ASP A 66 -6.21 -8.05 16.16
CA ASP A 66 -5.95 -6.85 15.35
C ASP A 66 -4.61 -6.24 15.74
N SER A 67 -3.56 -6.57 14.98
CA SER A 67 -2.21 -6.05 15.21
C SER A 67 -1.90 -4.86 14.31
N TYR A 68 -2.81 -3.89 14.27
CA TYR A 68 -2.71 -2.71 13.43
C TYR A 68 -2.08 -1.55 14.18
N ALA A 69 -1.10 -0.89 13.57
CA ALA A 69 -0.44 0.25 14.18
C ALA A 69 -1.35 1.47 14.20
N THR A 70 -1.20 2.30 15.23
CA THR A 70 -1.89 3.58 15.31
C THR A 70 -1.07 4.56 16.13
N SER A 71 -1.39 5.85 16.02
CA SER A 71 -0.89 6.90 16.89
C SER A 71 -1.94 8.00 17.05
N ASP A 72 -1.70 8.95 17.96
CA ASP A 72 -2.52 10.16 18.09
C ASP A 72 -2.46 11.09 16.86
N THR A 73 -1.64 10.74 15.85
CA THR A 73 -1.52 11.47 14.60
C THR A 73 -2.81 11.36 13.80
N GLN A 74 -3.35 12.50 13.39
CA GLN A 74 -4.52 12.58 12.53
C GLN A 74 -4.09 12.96 11.12
N LEU A 75 -4.11 11.98 10.23
CA LEU A 75 -4.00 12.17 8.79
C LEU A 75 -5.41 12.23 8.18
N VAL A 76 -5.68 13.32 7.44
CA VAL A 76 -6.94 13.58 6.72
C VAL A 76 -6.62 13.72 5.24
N ALA A 77 -7.30 12.95 4.38
CA ALA A 77 -7.03 12.87 2.94
C ALA A 77 -7.03 14.26 2.30
N GLU A 78 -8.02 15.09 2.62
CA GLU A 78 -8.17 16.45 2.08
C GLU A 78 -7.05 17.43 2.50
N ASN A 79 -6.17 17.03 3.42
CA ASN A 79 -5.01 17.80 3.84
C ASN A 79 -3.67 17.20 3.37
N ILE A 80 -3.70 16.04 2.71
CA ILE A 80 -2.50 15.37 2.21
C ILE A 80 -2.35 15.71 0.72
N ASP A 81 -1.32 16.50 0.41
CA ASP A 81 -0.86 16.68 -0.96
C ASP A 81 -0.06 15.44 -1.40
N VAL A 82 -0.49 14.81 -2.49
CA VAL A 82 0.16 13.65 -3.13
C VAL A 82 0.88 14.02 -4.43
N GLY A 83 0.96 15.31 -4.76
CA GLY A 83 1.68 15.85 -5.90
C GLY A 83 3.16 16.08 -5.60
N THR A 84 3.69 17.20 -6.12
CA THR A 84 5.13 17.51 -6.04
C THR A 84 5.62 17.74 -4.61
N ASN A 85 4.76 18.28 -3.74
CA ASN A 85 5.06 18.58 -2.35
C ASN A 85 4.40 17.56 -1.43
N PHE A 86 4.83 16.31 -1.52
CA PHE A 86 4.26 15.20 -0.76
C PHE A 86 4.20 15.52 0.75
N SER A 87 3.08 15.19 1.40
CA SER A 87 2.82 15.54 2.80
C SER A 87 3.86 14.99 3.79
N GLN A 88 4.54 15.89 4.51
CA GLN A 88 5.55 15.52 5.51
C GLN A 88 4.97 14.75 6.70
N ASP A 89 3.73 15.04 7.11
CA ASP A 89 3.09 14.32 8.22
C ASP A 89 2.97 12.82 7.91
N ALA A 90 2.70 12.47 6.65
CA ALA A 90 2.63 11.09 6.21
C ALA A 90 4.02 10.42 6.19
N VAL A 91 5.07 11.16 5.80
CA VAL A 91 6.47 10.72 5.87
C VAL A 91 6.94 10.51 7.31
N ASP A 92 6.51 11.36 8.24
CA ASP A 92 6.87 11.25 9.66
C ASP A 92 6.24 10.00 10.30
N VAL A 93 4.99 9.68 9.95
CA VAL A 93 4.34 8.42 10.34
C VAL A 93 5.14 7.22 9.80
N TYR A 94 5.53 7.25 8.51
CA TYR A 94 6.37 6.22 7.92
C TYR A 94 7.68 6.03 8.70
N THR A 95 8.41 7.12 8.90
CA THR A 95 9.73 7.12 9.54
C THR A 95 9.66 6.57 10.97
N LYS A 96 8.62 6.94 11.72
CA LYS A 96 8.36 6.40 13.06
C LYS A 96 8.14 4.90 13.04
N MET A 97 7.28 4.40 12.15
CA MET A 97 7.00 2.97 12.03
C MET A 97 8.21 2.16 11.58
N LYS A 98 8.96 2.66 10.60
CA LYS A 98 10.24 2.08 10.16
C LYS A 98 11.26 1.99 11.30
N GLY A 99 11.28 2.97 12.20
CA GLY A 99 12.11 2.94 13.41
C GLY A 99 11.78 1.78 14.37
N TYR A 100 10.51 1.36 14.46
CA TYR A 100 10.09 0.21 15.26
C TYR A 100 10.28 -1.14 14.53
N PHE A 101 10.14 -1.13 13.21
CA PHE A 101 10.19 -2.31 12.35
C PHE A 101 11.08 -2.04 11.13
N PRO A 102 12.42 -2.12 11.27
CA PRO A 102 13.34 -1.88 10.15
C PRO A 102 13.11 -2.79 8.95
N GLU A 103 12.50 -3.96 9.17
CA GLU A 103 12.18 -4.96 8.15
C GLU A 103 11.00 -4.61 7.23
N ILE A 104 10.18 -3.59 7.54
CA ILE A 104 9.07 -3.21 6.66
C ILE A 104 9.59 -2.47 5.44
N ASN A 105 9.09 -2.81 4.26
CA ASN A 105 9.28 -1.99 3.06
C ASN A 105 8.06 -1.12 2.79
N VAL A 106 6.88 -1.62 3.13
CA VAL A 106 5.60 -0.97 2.84
C VAL A 106 4.90 -0.56 4.14
N LEU A 107 4.51 0.70 4.25
CA LEU A 107 3.50 1.14 5.22
C LEU A 107 2.21 1.43 4.47
N VAL A 108 1.10 0.86 4.93
CA VAL A 108 -0.24 1.16 4.41
C VAL A 108 -0.98 1.98 5.46
N CYS A 109 -1.33 3.21 5.14
CA CYS A 109 -2.02 4.13 6.01
C CYS A 109 -3.48 4.27 5.59
N PHE A 110 -4.40 3.81 6.44
CA PHE A 110 -5.82 4.13 6.34
C PHE A 110 -6.05 5.50 6.96
N VAL A 111 -6.46 6.47 6.15
CA VAL A 111 -6.61 7.88 6.55
C VAL A 111 -8.07 8.29 6.61
N GLU A 112 -8.36 9.29 7.44
CA GLU A 112 -9.69 9.93 7.49
C GLU A 112 -9.96 10.69 6.20
N GLY A 113 -11.22 10.84 5.80
CA GLY A 113 -11.58 11.64 4.64
C GLY A 113 -11.61 10.85 3.33
N ASN A 114 -11.98 11.53 2.24
CA ASN A 114 -12.46 10.88 1.02
C ASN A 114 -11.50 11.02 -0.16
N ARG A 115 -10.94 12.21 -0.38
CA ARG A 115 -10.10 12.47 -1.56
C ARG A 115 -8.86 13.25 -1.19
N PHE A 116 -7.73 12.87 -1.80
CA PHE A 116 -6.46 13.54 -1.60
C PHE A 116 -6.40 14.89 -2.34
N VAL A 117 -5.41 15.70 -2.00
CA VAL A 117 -5.06 16.92 -2.72
C VAL A 117 -3.90 16.61 -3.66
N GLU A 118 -3.89 17.21 -4.84
CA GLU A 118 -2.76 17.16 -5.78
C GLU A 118 -2.32 18.59 -6.11
N ASN A 119 -1.08 18.93 -5.76
CA ASN A 119 -0.50 20.26 -6.01
C ASN A 119 -1.39 21.41 -5.47
N GLY A 120 -1.88 21.25 -4.25
CA GLY A 120 -2.75 22.20 -3.55
C GLY A 120 -4.20 22.28 -4.06
N GLN A 121 -4.62 21.41 -4.99
CA GLN A 121 -5.99 21.38 -5.52
C GLN A 121 -6.71 20.05 -5.18
N PRO A 122 -8.04 20.04 -4.99
CA PRO A 122 -8.79 18.81 -4.83
C PRO A 122 -8.54 17.83 -5.99
N SER A 123 -8.23 16.57 -5.69
CA SER A 123 -7.99 15.53 -6.70
C SER A 123 -9.13 14.50 -6.74
N THR A 124 -9.05 13.56 -7.68
CA THR A 124 -9.91 12.37 -7.71
C THR A 124 -9.33 11.19 -6.95
N TYR A 125 -8.10 11.26 -6.45
CA TYR A 125 -7.40 10.14 -5.85
C TYR A 125 -8.03 9.73 -4.51
N ILE A 126 -8.25 8.42 -4.38
CA ILE A 126 -8.75 7.74 -3.17
C ILE A 126 -7.74 6.71 -2.64
N GLY A 127 -6.74 6.36 -3.45
CA GLY A 127 -5.52 5.64 -3.08
C GLY A 127 -4.32 6.39 -3.64
N TYR A 128 -3.15 6.21 -3.04
CA TYR A 128 -1.89 6.74 -3.60
C TYR A 128 -0.68 5.97 -3.09
N THR A 129 0.27 5.68 -3.98
CA THR A 129 1.56 5.07 -3.66
C THR A 129 2.70 6.06 -3.84
N HIS A 130 3.48 6.23 -2.77
CA HIS A 130 4.68 7.06 -2.78
C HIS A 130 5.94 6.23 -2.50
N GLN A 131 6.93 6.35 -3.37
CA GLN A 131 8.27 5.80 -3.12
C GLN A 131 9.09 6.79 -2.29
N LEU A 132 9.63 6.32 -1.16
CA LEU A 132 10.42 7.10 -0.23
C LEU A 132 11.90 6.72 -0.32
N GLU A 133 12.77 7.73 -0.20
CA GLU A 133 14.19 7.54 0.05
C GLU A 133 14.48 7.87 1.52
N ILE A 134 14.75 6.85 2.34
CA ILE A 134 15.04 7.00 3.76
C ILE A 134 16.45 6.46 4.02
N GLY A 135 17.35 7.33 4.47
CA GLY A 135 18.73 6.94 4.77
C GLY A 135 19.51 6.39 3.57
N GLY A 136 19.18 6.83 2.36
CA GLY A 136 19.77 6.36 1.09
C GLY A 136 19.18 5.04 0.56
N ASP A 137 18.16 4.48 1.23
CA ASP A 137 17.41 3.32 0.74
C ASP A 137 16.11 3.75 0.05
N ASN A 138 16.00 3.43 -1.24
CA ASN A 138 14.83 3.69 -2.07
C ASN A 138 13.81 2.52 -2.11
N SER A 139 13.97 1.53 -1.24
CA SER A 139 13.11 0.34 -1.14
C SER A 139 12.01 0.53 -0.06
N ASN A 140 11.55 1.77 0.10
CA ASN A 140 10.59 2.19 1.11
C ASN A 140 9.37 2.78 0.40
N TYR A 141 8.19 2.31 0.75
CA TYR A 141 6.94 2.65 0.06
C TYR A 141 5.85 2.96 1.07
N LEU A 142 5.13 4.05 0.82
CA LEU A 142 3.98 4.48 1.59
C LEU A 142 2.75 4.39 0.70
N ILE A 143 1.75 3.63 1.13
CA ILE A 143 0.43 3.57 0.51
C ILE A 143 -0.52 4.35 1.41
N LEU A 144 -1.26 5.29 0.82
CA LEU A 144 -2.36 6.00 1.47
C LEU A 144 -3.68 5.46 0.93
N VAL A 145 -4.62 5.16 1.83
CA VAL A 145 -5.96 4.64 1.51
C VAL A 145 -6.99 5.52 2.20
N SER A 146 -7.80 6.25 1.44
CA SER A 146 -8.87 7.10 1.97
C SER A 146 -10.10 6.27 2.37
N GLU A 147 -11.07 6.88 3.05
CA GLU A 147 -12.30 6.21 3.45
C GLU A 147 -13.18 5.83 2.25
N SER A 148 -13.09 6.59 1.16
CA SER A 148 -13.80 6.33 -0.11
C SER A 148 -13.17 5.21 -0.95
N ALA A 149 -12.00 4.68 -0.57
CA ALA A 149 -11.36 3.60 -1.30
C ALA A 149 -12.09 2.27 -1.13
N ASP A 150 -12.35 1.58 -2.23
CA ASP A 150 -12.84 0.20 -2.18
C ASP A 150 -11.66 -0.78 -2.05
N PRO A 151 -11.88 -2.04 -1.62
CA PRO A 151 -10.80 -3.01 -1.44
C PRO A 151 -9.83 -3.17 -2.64
N PRO A 152 -10.28 -3.15 -3.92
CA PRO A 152 -9.38 -3.20 -5.07
C PRO A 152 -8.38 -2.04 -5.14
N THR A 153 -8.68 -0.89 -4.52
CA THR A 153 -7.74 0.25 -4.45
C THR A 153 -6.43 -0.17 -3.79
N LEU A 154 -6.45 -0.93 -2.69
CA LEU A 154 -5.20 -1.37 -2.07
C LEU A 154 -4.40 -2.30 -3.01
N ALA A 155 -5.08 -3.17 -3.76
CA ALA A 155 -4.42 -4.05 -4.71
C ALA A 155 -3.75 -3.27 -5.86
N HIS A 156 -4.41 -2.23 -6.35
CA HIS A 156 -3.89 -1.31 -7.35
C HIS A 156 -2.61 -0.62 -6.85
N GLU A 157 -2.67 -0.02 -5.65
CA GLU A 157 -1.52 0.64 -5.04
C GLU A 157 -0.35 -0.34 -4.76
N LEU A 158 -0.66 -1.56 -4.33
CA LEU A 158 0.35 -2.61 -4.21
C LEU A 158 0.97 -2.98 -5.57
N GLY A 159 0.19 -2.97 -6.66
CA GLY A 159 0.71 -3.15 -8.01
C GLY A 159 1.76 -2.09 -8.38
N HIS A 160 1.51 -0.82 -8.04
CA HIS A 160 2.52 0.23 -8.17
C HIS A 160 3.77 -0.06 -7.34
N VAL A 161 3.62 -0.44 -6.06
CA VAL A 161 4.75 -0.83 -5.21
C VAL A 161 5.57 -1.95 -5.88
N LEU A 162 4.92 -3.00 -6.37
CA LEU A 162 5.60 -4.15 -6.98
C LEU A 162 6.31 -3.79 -8.29
N ASN A 163 5.77 -2.85 -9.07
CA ASN A 163 6.43 -2.30 -10.25
C ASN A 163 7.63 -1.40 -9.90
N PHE A 164 7.49 -0.50 -8.91
CA PHE A 164 8.57 0.40 -8.48
C PHE A 164 9.71 -0.35 -7.78
N SER A 165 9.40 -1.50 -7.19
CA SER A 165 10.37 -2.36 -6.50
C SER A 165 10.95 -3.46 -7.40
N ASN A 166 10.70 -3.44 -8.71
CA ASN A 166 11.24 -4.47 -9.60
C ASN A 166 12.77 -4.58 -9.50
N LYS A 167 13.30 -5.81 -9.54
CA LYS A 167 14.73 -6.12 -9.39
C LYS A 167 15.64 -5.41 -10.38
N ASN A 168 15.12 -5.00 -11.54
CA ASN A 168 15.86 -4.28 -12.58
C ASN A 168 15.63 -2.75 -12.55
N GLY A 169 15.07 -2.23 -11.45
CA GLY A 169 14.61 -0.83 -11.34
C GLY A 169 13.12 -0.69 -11.67
N SER A 170 12.56 0.49 -11.46
CA SER A 170 11.14 0.76 -11.67
C SER A 170 10.68 0.35 -13.06
N ALA A 171 9.56 -0.36 -13.13
CA ALA A 171 9.06 -0.92 -14.36
C ALA A 171 7.71 -0.30 -14.76
N ASN A 172 7.52 -0.05 -16.06
CA ASN A 172 6.27 0.45 -16.63
C ASN A 172 5.24 -0.69 -16.74
N ASP A 173 3.96 -0.36 -16.83
CA ASP A 173 2.95 -1.35 -17.16
C ASP A 173 3.21 -1.98 -18.55
N PRO A 174 2.99 -3.30 -18.75
CA PRO A 174 3.17 -3.96 -20.06
C PRO A 174 2.32 -3.40 -21.19
N ASN A 175 1.15 -2.83 -20.88
CA ASN A 175 0.24 -2.22 -21.84
C ASN A 175 -0.13 -0.81 -21.36
N PRO A 176 0.81 0.16 -21.47
CA PRO A 176 0.71 1.43 -20.77
C PRO A 176 -0.42 2.31 -21.30
N PHE A 177 -1.07 3.04 -20.40
CA PHE A 177 -2.05 4.07 -20.73
C PHE A 177 -1.33 5.25 -21.44
N PRO A 178 -1.95 5.89 -22.46
CA PRO A 178 -1.29 6.99 -23.18
C PRO A 178 -0.82 8.12 -22.26
N ASN A 179 0.48 8.43 -22.32
CA ASN A 179 1.19 9.41 -21.47
C ASN A 179 1.24 9.08 -19.97
N ASP A 180 0.87 7.86 -19.60
CA ASP A 180 0.89 7.39 -18.22
C ASP A 180 1.44 5.96 -18.18
N PRO A 181 2.78 5.82 -18.15
CA PRO A 181 3.44 4.54 -18.35
C PRO A 181 3.29 3.58 -17.17
N ILE A 182 2.78 4.03 -16.02
CA ILE A 182 2.65 3.20 -14.80
C ILE A 182 1.25 2.60 -14.65
N HIS A 183 0.31 3.00 -15.51
CA HIS A 183 -1.06 2.48 -15.55
C HIS A 183 -1.31 1.70 -16.84
N ASN A 184 -2.28 0.79 -16.82
CA ASN A 184 -2.67 -0.01 -17.98
C ASN A 184 -3.72 0.71 -18.84
N ALA A 185 -3.73 0.47 -20.15
CA ALA A 185 -4.69 1.04 -21.09
C ALA A 185 -6.09 0.38 -21.05
N ASP A 186 -6.20 -0.86 -20.56
CA ASP A 186 -7.44 -1.63 -20.50
C ASP A 186 -8.23 -1.34 -19.22
N SER A 187 -9.51 -0.98 -19.34
CA SER A 187 -10.38 -0.60 -18.22
C SER A 187 -10.67 -1.73 -17.24
N ASP A 188 -10.59 -2.99 -17.69
CA ASP A 188 -10.82 -4.15 -16.82
C ASP A 188 -9.56 -4.56 -16.06
N ASN A 189 -8.41 -3.95 -16.36
CA ASN A 189 -7.13 -4.25 -15.74
C ASN A 189 -7.00 -3.64 -14.34
N LEU A 190 -6.35 -4.37 -13.43
CA LEU A 190 -6.07 -3.91 -12.07
C LEU A 190 -5.35 -2.55 -12.07
N MET A 191 -4.40 -2.33 -12.98
CA MET A 191 -3.58 -1.11 -13.06
C MET A 191 -4.22 0.01 -13.91
N TYR A 192 -5.52 -0.06 -14.24
CA TYR A 192 -6.20 1.03 -14.96
C TYR A 192 -6.31 2.30 -14.08
N PRO A 193 -6.13 3.54 -14.62
CA PRO A 193 -6.12 4.76 -13.80
C PRO A 193 -7.41 5.00 -13.00
N ASN A 194 -8.57 4.64 -13.55
CA ASN A 194 -9.83 4.70 -12.81
C ASN A 194 -10.09 3.33 -12.18
N ILE A 195 -9.65 3.18 -10.93
CA ILE A 195 -9.72 1.94 -10.17
C ILE A 195 -11.13 1.33 -10.25
N GLY A 196 -11.20 0.08 -10.72
CA GLY A 196 -12.45 -0.66 -10.94
C GLY A 196 -12.23 -2.00 -11.65
N GLY A 197 -11.16 -2.09 -12.45
CA GLY A 197 -10.66 -3.35 -12.99
C GLY A 197 -9.99 -4.22 -11.92
N THR A 198 -10.00 -5.53 -12.16
CA THR A 198 -9.40 -6.54 -11.25
C THR A 198 -8.54 -7.56 -11.99
N ASN A 199 -8.48 -7.50 -13.32
CA ASN A 199 -7.71 -8.44 -14.11
C ASN A 199 -6.21 -8.13 -14.02
N ILE A 200 -5.41 -9.15 -13.74
CA ILE A 200 -3.96 -9.08 -13.83
C ILE A 200 -3.51 -9.96 -15.00
N THR A 201 -2.79 -9.39 -15.95
CA THR A 201 -2.29 -10.15 -17.10
C THR A 201 -1.11 -11.04 -16.69
N PRO A 202 -0.82 -12.14 -17.43
CA PRO A 202 0.36 -12.96 -17.15
C PRO A 202 1.69 -12.18 -17.18
N GLN A 203 1.78 -11.14 -18.00
CA GLN A 203 2.96 -10.27 -18.07
C GLN A 203 3.10 -9.44 -16.79
N GLN A 204 2.03 -8.82 -16.32
CA GLN A 204 2.02 -8.11 -15.03
C GLN A 204 2.33 -9.05 -13.87
N CYS A 205 1.78 -10.27 -13.85
CA CYS A 205 2.12 -11.27 -12.84
C CYS A 205 3.63 -11.57 -12.80
N ASN A 206 4.28 -11.80 -13.95
CA ASN A 206 5.73 -12.01 -13.95
C ASN A 206 6.49 -10.78 -13.44
N GLN A 207 6.02 -9.59 -13.79
CA GLN A 207 6.67 -8.33 -13.45
C GLN A 207 6.52 -7.96 -11.97
N PHE A 208 5.33 -8.15 -11.40
CA PHE A 208 5.05 -7.96 -9.98
C PHE A 208 5.89 -8.91 -9.12
N PHE A 209 5.96 -10.18 -9.50
CA PHE A 209 6.74 -11.18 -8.77
C PHE A 209 8.25 -11.13 -9.06
N ASP A 210 8.69 -10.21 -9.91
CA ASP A 210 10.10 -9.83 -10.07
C ASP A 210 10.51 -8.68 -9.13
N SER A 211 9.63 -8.26 -8.23
CA SER A 211 9.91 -7.31 -7.16
C SER A 211 11.00 -7.81 -6.19
N LYS A 212 11.93 -6.92 -5.83
CA LYS A 212 13.00 -7.18 -4.86
C LYS A 212 12.53 -7.23 -3.40
N ILE A 213 11.29 -6.79 -3.12
CA ILE A 213 10.72 -6.79 -1.76
C ILE A 213 9.83 -8.01 -1.49
N ILE A 214 9.59 -8.85 -2.50
CA ILE A 214 9.00 -10.17 -2.32
C ILE A 214 10.08 -11.12 -1.81
N LEU A 215 9.76 -11.83 -0.71
CA LEU A 215 10.64 -12.74 0.03
C LEU A 215 10.12 -14.18 -0.02
#